data_AF-A0A919UGA9-F1
#
_entry.id   AF-A0A919UGA9-F1
#
_cell.length_a   1.000
_cell.length_b   1.000
_cell.length_c   1.000
_cell.angle_alpha   90.00
_cell.angle_beta   90.00
_cell.angle_gamma   90.00
#
_symmetry.space_group_name_H-M   'P 1'
#
loop_
_entity.id
_entity.type
_entity.pdbx_description
1 polymer ?
#
loop_
_entity_poly.entity_id
_entity_poly.type
_entity_poly.pdbx_seq_one_letter_code
_entity_poly.pdbx_strand_id
1 'polypeptide(L)' 'MTDSTEYERGQAEERARFAEYLEHFEKRGRDLADKAETEESRVYQTTVANSMQAMRRAIKGGFHWQDGWRQS' A
#
# COMPACT_ATOMS: atom_id res chain seq x y z
N MET A 1 -15.15 -29.42 -4.27
CA MET A 1 -14.21 -28.62 -5.10
C MET A 1 -14.86 -27.29 -5.38
N THR A 2 -14.82 -26.38 -4.42
CA THR A 2 -15.41 -25.03 -4.52
C THR A 2 -14.53 -23.96 -3.84
N ASP A 3 -13.38 -24.33 -3.29
CA ASP A 3 -12.63 -23.47 -2.36
C ASP A 3 -11.66 -22.48 -3.03
N SER A 4 -10.93 -22.89 -4.08
CA SER A 4 -9.79 -22.08 -4.60
C SER A 4 -10.24 -20.76 -5.22
N THR A 5 -11.31 -20.78 -6.02
CA THR A 5 -11.78 -19.59 -6.76
C THR A 5 -12.43 -18.58 -5.84
N GLU A 6 -13.16 -19.03 -4.82
CA GLU A 6 -13.76 -18.14 -3.82
C GLU A 6 -12.70 -17.53 -2.92
N TYR A 7 -11.68 -18.32 -2.54
CA TYR A 7 -10.51 -17.85 -1.81
C TYR A 7 -9.71 -16.80 -2.58
N GLU A 8 -9.41 -17.03 -3.85
CA GLU A 8 -8.70 -16.08 -4.73
C GLU A 8 -9.47 -14.77 -4.90
N ARG A 9 -10.80 -14.87 -5.05
CA ARG A 9 -11.69 -13.70 -5.10
C ARG A 9 -11.65 -12.91 -3.80
N GLY A 10 -11.77 -13.59 -2.65
CA GLY A 10 -11.68 -12.95 -1.33
C GLY A 10 -10.35 -12.21 -1.13
N GLN A 11 -9.23 -12.82 -1.52
CA GLN A 11 -7.94 -12.13 -1.48
C GLN A 11 -7.89 -10.91 -2.41
N ALA A 12 -8.49 -10.97 -3.60
CA ALA A 12 -8.53 -9.85 -4.52
C ALA A 12 -9.33 -8.67 -3.93
N GLU A 13 -10.46 -8.95 -3.29
CA GLU A 13 -11.29 -7.96 -2.61
C GLU A 13 -10.56 -7.33 -1.42
N GLU A 14 -9.86 -8.12 -0.60
CA GLU A 14 -9.06 -7.59 0.50
C GLU A 14 -7.89 -6.73 0.01
N ARG A 15 -7.19 -7.16 -1.04
CA ARG A 15 -6.13 -6.35 -1.68
C ARG A 15 -6.68 -5.01 -2.17
N ALA A 16 -7.87 -5.00 -2.78
CA ALA A 16 -8.51 -3.77 -3.21
C ALA A 16 -8.81 -2.83 -2.02
N ARG A 17 -9.37 -3.37 -0.94
CA ARG A 17 -9.65 -2.60 0.30
C ARG A 17 -8.39 -1.99 0.91
N PHE A 18 -7.30 -2.76 1.02
CA PHE A 18 -6.04 -2.22 1.52
C PHE A 18 -5.46 -1.16 0.60
N ALA A 19 -5.57 -1.36 -0.72
CA ALA A 19 -5.08 -0.39 -1.68
C ALA A 19 -5.84 0.94 -1.65
N GLU A 20 -7.15 0.92 -1.38
CA GLU A 20 -7.97 2.12 -1.15
C GLU A 20 -7.60 2.82 0.16
N TYR A 21 -7.41 2.06 1.23
CA TYR A 21 -6.96 2.60 2.51
C TYR A 21 -5.63 3.35 2.35
N LEU A 22 -4.64 2.70 1.72
CA LEU A 22 -3.32 3.31 1.49
C LEU A 22 -3.41 4.53 0.57
N GLU A 23 -4.28 4.53 -0.43
CA GLU A 23 -4.53 5.71 -1.27
C GLU A 23 -5.09 6.89 -0.47
N HIS A 24 -6.01 6.63 0.45
CA HIS A 24 -6.57 7.67 1.31
C HIS A 24 -5.48 8.36 2.14
N PHE A 25 -4.60 7.57 2.77
CA PHE A 25 -3.50 8.12 3.59
C PHE A 25 -2.37 8.72 2.75
N GLU A 26 -2.11 8.21 1.55
CA GLU A 26 -1.22 8.85 0.57
C GLU A 26 -1.69 10.29 0.30
N LYS A 27 -2.96 10.46 -0.10
CA LYS A 27 -3.54 11.78 -0.40
C LYS A 27 -3.49 12.70 0.81
N ARG A 28 -3.90 12.21 1.97
CA ARG A 28 -3.84 12.99 3.22
C ARG A 28 -2.42 13.45 3.54
N GLY A 29 -1.41 12.58 3.37
CA GLY A 29 -0.02 12.93 3.61
C GLY A 29 0.49 14.00 2.64
N ARG A 30 0.08 13.95 1.36
CA ARG A 30 0.38 15.00 0.37
C ARG A 30 -0.23 16.34 0.77
N ASP A 31 -1.51 16.35 1.13
CA ASP A 31 -2.20 17.57 1.57
C ASP A 31 -1.54 18.20 2.80
N LEU A 32 -1.04 17.37 3.73
CA LEU A 32 -0.31 17.85 4.91
C LEU A 32 1.08 18.36 4.57
N ALA A 33 1.78 17.74 3.61
CA ALA A 33 3.06 18.22 3.13
C ALA A 33 2.92 19.60 2.46
N ASP A 34 1.86 19.82 1.67
CA ASP A 34 1.59 21.10 0.99
C ASP A 34 1.27 22.23 1.98
N LYS A 35 0.69 21.89 3.13
CA LYS A 35 0.33 22.83 4.20
C LYS A 35 1.40 22.98 5.28
N ALA A 36 2.53 22.29 5.15
CA ALA A 36 3.56 22.29 6.18
C ALA A 36 4.26 23.66 6.27
N GLU A 37 4.37 24.18 7.50
CA GLU A 37 5.03 25.47 7.78
C GLU A 37 6.56 25.33 7.89
N THR A 38 7.07 24.11 8.05
CA THR A 38 8.50 23.82 8.15
C THR A 38 8.92 22.76 7.14
N GLU A 39 10.17 22.87 6.70
CA GLU A 39 10.77 21.90 5.78
C GLU A 39 10.77 20.48 6.35
N GLU A 40 11.11 20.34 7.63
CA GLU A 40 11.19 19.05 8.32
C GLU A 40 9.82 18.36 8.35
N SER A 41 8.74 19.12 8.63
CA SER A 41 7.37 18.60 8.58
C SER A 41 6.99 18.19 7.16
N ARG A 42 7.31 19.02 6.15
CA ARG A 42 7.06 18.71 4.74
C ARG A 42 7.75 17.41 4.31
N VAL A 43 9.02 17.24 4.66
CA VAL A 43 9.82 16.04 4.35
C VAL A 43 9.23 14.82 5.03
N TYR A 44 8.86 14.93 6.31
CA TYR A 44 8.23 13.84 7.05
C TYR A 44 6.92 13.39 6.38
N GLN A 45 5.99 14.33 6.13
CA GLN A 45 4.69 14.02 5.51
C GLN A 45 4.84 13.43 4.10
N THR A 46 5.78 13.96 3.32
CA THR A 46 6.12 13.44 1.99
C THR A 46 6.65 12.01 2.07
N THR A 47 7.49 11.72 3.05
CA THR A 47 8.05 10.37 3.27
C THR A 47 6.97 9.36 3.63
N VAL A 48 6.03 9.74 4.48
CA VAL A 48 4.87 8.91 4.81
C VAL A 48 4.02 8.66 3.57
N ALA A 49 3.69 9.69 2.80
CA ALA A 49 2.90 9.56 1.57
C ALA A 49 3.59 8.64 0.53
N ASN A 50 4.90 8.78 0.35
CA ASN A 50 5.69 7.90 -0.52
C ASN A 50 5.65 6.44 -0.06
N SER A 51 5.73 6.20 1.26
CA SER A 51 5.63 4.85 1.83
C SER A 51 4.26 4.22 1.56
N MET A 52 3.18 4.98 1.73
CA MET A 52 1.82 4.51 1.42
C MET A 52 1.66 4.15 -0.06
N GLN A 53 2.19 5.00 -0.96
CA GLN A 53 2.19 4.74 -2.39
C GLN A 53 2.96 3.44 -2.73
N ALA A 54 4.14 3.25 -2.14
CA ALA A 54 4.95 2.06 -2.37
C ALA A 54 4.23 0.78 -1.92
N MET A 55 3.66 0.79 -0.71
CA MET A 55 2.87 -0.32 -0.19
C MET A 55 1.65 -0.61 -1.05
N ARG A 56 0.95 0.44 -1.53
CA ARG A 56 -0.22 0.29 -2.40
C ARG A 56 0.15 -0.38 -3.72
N ARG A 57 1.28 0.01 -4.32
CA ARG A 57 1.78 -0.61 -5.55
C ARG A 57 2.15 -2.08 -5.33
N ALA A 58 2.79 -2.40 -4.20
CA ALA A 58 3.12 -3.78 -3.84
C ALA A 58 1.86 -4.65 -3.67
N ILE A 59 0.85 -4.14 -2.97
CA ILE A 59 -0.42 -4.86 -2.76
C ILE A 59 -1.18 -5.06 -4.08
N LYS A 60 -1.27 -4.02 -4.93
CA LYS A 60 -1.95 -4.11 -6.23
C LYS A 60 -1.21 -5.01 -7.23
N GLY A 61 0.12 -5.01 -7.20
CA GLY A 61 0.96 -5.85 -8.06
C GLY A 61 0.97 -7.34 -7.69
N GLY A 62 0.30 -7.72 -6.59
CA GLY A 62 0.40 -9.05 -6.01
C GLY A 62 1.64 -9.17 -5.13
N PHE A 63 1.45 -9.67 -3.90
CA PHE A 63 2.56 -10.03 -3.02
C PHE A 63 3.23 -11.31 -3.56
N HIS A 64 4.10 -11.16 -4.56
CA HIS A 64 5.03 -12.21 -4.92
C HIS A 64 6.15 -12.19 -3.88
N TRP A 65 5.91 -12.81 -2.73
CA TRP A 65 7.03 -13.24 -1.91
C TRP A 65 7.81 -14.22 -2.78
N GLN A 66 9.02 -13.87 -3.19
CA GLN A 66 9.90 -14.76 -3.95
C GLN A 66 10.01 -16.08 -3.18
N ASP A 67 9.31 -17.14 -3.60
CA ASP A 67 9.27 -18.44 -2.89
C ASP A 67 10.67 -19.05 -2.69
N GLY A 68 11.68 -18.55 -3.41
CA GLY A 68 13.08 -18.91 -3.25
C GLY A 68 13.68 -18.61 -1.86
N TRP A 69 13.08 -17.75 -1.03
CA TRP A 69 13.60 -17.48 0.33
C TRP A 69 13.45 -18.66 1.30
N ARG A 70 12.55 -19.62 1.02
CA ARG A 70 12.38 -20.84 1.83
C ARG A 70 13.34 -21.96 1.42
N GLN A 71 14.09 -21.80 0.34
CA GLN A 71 14.99 -22.82 -0.21
C GLN A 71 16.48 -22.56 0.06
N SER A 72 16.82 -21.54 0.86
CA SER A 72 18.20 -21.28 1.33
C SER A 72 18.45 -21.85 2.71
#